data_AF-A0A9E3TZ27-F1
#
_entry.id   AF-A0A9E3TZ27-F1
#
_cell.length_a   1.000
_cell.length_b   1.000
_cell.length_c   1.000
_cell.angle_alpha   90.00
_cell.angle_beta   90.00
_cell.angle_gamma   90.00
#
_symmetry.space_group_name_H-M   'P 1'
#
loop_
_entity.id
_entity.type
_entity.pdbx_description
1 polymer ?
#
loop_
_entity_poly.entity_id
_entity_poly.type
_entity_poly.pdbx_seq_one_letter_code
_entity_poly.pdbx_strand_id
1 'polypeptide(L)'
;MRGEFVLRQPRRCASVRAVIVCEYRLPSLQEAGAPQSAQTMSEVLLQYDRISPTTWVYVSSLLTIGLYFKFGRLWSIRNLDLILVILLAPGMLMVVHGQMVERMPAAQAPSDVQPTGGGDDAAIEPRSGAPQALAPLGSAFASPLAAVSLLALEVEPTTAAEAPLEPLSDEPLITLDGGSAEGSLLHVAPDEPEHVVRGRRLQVKGYYWLFVVGLLILVRLLMDPNMVRRPMLEPNLSAGGLTFIGCALFVFLMANVVTGAATEEDLRGVVEAEHLLARRDTSADAESLDRHGPGWGLLYLFPAVSTRALVDVPDDLPPGEQMDVARAVAAKTMAIVSHLAIVLGMVMIGYWHFDNVKMGVGAATLFLLLPYTAEMTGHVRHAAPAALMVWAVALYRRPLLSGMLLGLAAVAYYPLYLLPLWISFYWQRGMGRFLLGVAATFLLMIVAHAFRAEDLASFWLQFKSNYGLRAPAMEGLTGIWMAWDGAYRVPILAAFIALSGSLALWPPRKNLGTLM
;
A
#
# COMPACT_ATOMS: atom_id res chain seq x y z
N MET A 1 61.40 2.48 14.71
CA MET A 1 61.98 2.04 13.43
C MET A 1 60.86 1.37 12.63
N ARG A 2 60.71 1.84 11.39
CA ARG A 2 59.85 1.43 10.27
C ARG A 2 59.08 0.10 10.39
N GLY A 3 57.76 0.19 10.21
CA GLY A 3 56.93 -0.89 9.67
C GLY A 3 56.21 -0.34 8.44
N GLU A 4 56.66 -0.74 7.25
CA GLU A 4 56.19 -0.27 5.95
C GLU A 4 54.77 -0.79 5.66
N PHE A 5 53.81 0.12 5.51
CA PHE A 5 52.54 -0.20 4.84
C PHE A 5 52.73 0.01 3.33
N VAL A 6 52.80 -1.09 2.60
CA VAL A 6 52.91 -1.12 1.14
C VAL A 6 51.59 -0.64 0.53
N LEU A 7 51.58 0.57 -0.01
CA LEU A 7 50.53 1.08 -0.89
C LEU A 7 50.63 0.38 -2.26
N ARG A 8 49.77 -0.61 -2.52
CA ARG A 8 49.53 -1.10 -3.88
C ARG A 8 48.58 -0.15 -4.60
N GLN A 9 49.09 0.59 -5.58
CA GLN A 9 48.29 1.34 -6.54
C GLN A 9 47.34 0.42 -7.33
N PRO A 10 46.14 0.88 -7.70
CA PRO A 10 45.22 0.12 -8.54
C PRO A 10 45.70 0.11 -10.00
N ARG A 11 45.79 -1.10 -10.57
CA ARG A 11 45.99 -1.29 -12.01
C ARG A 11 44.75 -0.80 -12.76
N ARG A 12 44.98 -0.01 -13.81
CA ARG A 12 43.99 0.40 -14.81
C ARG A 12 43.19 -0.82 -15.29
N CYS A 13 41.86 -0.73 -15.22
CA CYS A 13 40.94 -1.56 -16.00
C CYS A 13 39.93 -0.65 -16.69
N ALA A 14 39.62 -1.02 -17.93
CA ALA A 14 38.96 -0.23 -18.94
C ALA A 14 37.47 0.01 -18.68
N SER A 15 36.96 1.07 -19.34
CA SER A 15 35.56 1.45 -19.45
C SER A 15 34.66 0.27 -19.87
N VAL A 16 33.77 -0.14 -18.97
CA VAL A 16 32.51 -0.83 -19.27
C VAL A 16 31.49 -0.32 -18.24
N ARG A 17 30.29 0.06 -18.71
CA ARG A 17 29.12 0.44 -17.89
C ARG A 17 28.90 -0.59 -16.77
N ALA A 18 29.21 -0.22 -15.54
CA ALA A 18 28.81 -0.96 -14.35
C ALA A 18 28.00 -0.01 -13.48
N VAL A 19 26.70 -0.27 -13.39
CA VAL A 19 25.83 0.27 -12.35
C VAL A 19 26.39 -0.27 -11.03
N ILE A 20 27.02 0.59 -10.24
CA ILE A 20 27.38 0.24 -8.86
C ILE A 20 26.09 0.31 -8.07
N VAL A 21 25.33 -0.79 -8.05
CA VAL A 21 24.35 -1.03 -7.00
C VAL A 21 25.18 -1.30 -5.75
N CYS A 22 25.28 -0.31 -4.87
CA CYS A 22 25.80 -0.53 -3.52
C CYS A 22 24.70 -1.27 -2.75
N GLU A 23 24.63 -2.58 -2.97
CA GLU A 23 23.79 -3.49 -2.22
C GLU A 23 24.33 -3.51 -0.78
N TYR A 24 23.67 -2.81 0.15
CA TYR A 24 23.93 -2.95 1.58
C TYR A 24 23.49 -4.35 2.01
N ARG A 25 24.35 -5.33 1.73
CA ARG A 25 24.27 -6.66 2.33
C ARG A 25 24.73 -6.51 3.78
N LEU A 26 23.76 -6.29 4.67
CA LEU A 26 23.94 -6.58 6.10
C LEU A 26 24.50 -8.01 6.19
N PRO A 27 25.70 -8.20 6.77
CA PRO A 27 26.17 -9.53 7.12
C PRO A 27 25.12 -10.14 8.05
N SER A 28 24.78 -11.40 7.81
CA SER A 28 23.95 -12.20 8.72
C SER A 28 24.51 -12.12 10.14
N LEU A 29 23.91 -11.28 10.98
CA LEU A 29 24.13 -11.25 12.43
C LEU A 29 23.44 -12.46 13.04
N GLN A 30 24.03 -13.64 12.83
CA GLN A 30 23.59 -14.86 13.51
C GLN A 30 24.64 -15.41 14.49
N GLU A 31 25.77 -14.72 14.71
CA GLU A 31 26.79 -15.16 15.70
C GLU A 31 27.43 -14.04 16.56
N ALA A 32 26.84 -12.84 16.63
CA ALA A 32 27.28 -11.83 17.61
C ALA A 32 26.08 -11.36 18.42
N GLY A 33 26.17 -11.50 19.75
CA GLY A 33 25.10 -11.26 20.70
C GLY A 33 24.33 -9.96 20.44
N ALA A 34 23.02 -10.09 20.32
CA ALA A 34 22.11 -8.97 20.11
C ALA A 34 22.29 -7.90 21.20
N PRO A 35 22.16 -6.59 20.86
CA PRO A 35 22.11 -5.54 21.86
C PRO A 35 20.93 -5.79 22.81
N GLN A 36 21.18 -5.74 24.12
CA GLN A 36 20.25 -6.12 25.19
C GLN A 36 18.91 -5.34 25.16
N SER A 37 18.87 -4.17 24.50
CA SER A 37 17.66 -3.34 24.35
C SER A 37 16.63 -3.91 23.36
N ALA A 38 17.06 -4.66 22.34
CA ALA A 38 16.15 -5.31 21.39
C ALA A 38 15.49 -6.56 22.00
N GLN A 39 16.21 -7.25 22.90
CA GLN A 39 15.69 -8.41 23.64
C GLN A 39 14.64 -7.99 24.69
N THR A 40 14.82 -6.84 25.36
CA THR A 40 13.92 -6.40 26.44
C THR A 40 12.51 -6.04 25.95
N MET A 41 12.34 -5.52 24.73
CA MET A 41 11.00 -5.25 24.18
C MET A 41 10.28 -6.52 23.71
N SER A 42 11.00 -7.52 23.18
CA SER A 42 10.42 -8.83 22.81
C SER A 42 10.02 -9.68 24.02
N GLU A 43 10.63 -9.45 25.19
CA GLU A 43 10.27 -10.12 26.44
C GLU A 43 9.02 -9.52 27.10
N VAL A 44 8.76 -8.22 26.93
CA VAL A 44 7.55 -7.54 27.43
C VAL A 44 6.34 -7.81 26.52
N LEU A 45 6.57 -8.06 25.23
CA LEU A 45 5.56 -8.46 24.24
C LEU A 45 5.73 -9.95 23.87
N LEU A 46 5.40 -10.87 24.79
CA LEU A 46 5.14 -12.31 24.55
C LEU A 46 5.51 -12.82 23.15
N GLN A 47 6.80 -13.06 22.84
CA GLN A 47 7.26 -13.67 21.57
C GLN A 47 6.42 -13.26 20.35
N TYR A 48 6.21 -11.94 20.17
CA TYR A 48 5.28 -11.45 19.16
C TYR A 48 5.88 -11.63 17.76
N ASP A 49 5.44 -12.67 17.05
CA ASP A 49 5.69 -12.82 15.63
C ASP A 49 4.70 -11.98 14.82
N ARG A 50 5.25 -11.23 13.85
CA ARG A 50 4.45 -10.38 12.97
C ARG A 50 3.45 -11.24 12.21
N ILE A 51 2.16 -10.91 12.33
CA ILE A 51 1.09 -11.61 11.61
C ILE A 51 1.29 -11.46 10.10
N SER A 52 1.23 -12.58 9.38
CA SER A 52 1.35 -12.56 7.92
C SER A 52 0.23 -11.70 7.28
N PRO A 53 0.50 -11.00 6.16
CA PRO A 53 -0.52 -10.21 5.48
C PRO A 53 -1.77 -11.04 5.12
N THR A 54 -1.58 -12.31 4.76
CA THR A 54 -2.68 -13.23 4.44
C THR A 54 -3.60 -13.46 5.64
N THR A 55 -3.03 -13.74 6.81
CA THR A 55 -3.79 -13.97 8.04
C THR A 55 -4.61 -12.74 8.40
N TRP A 56 -4.02 -11.55 8.29
CA TRP A 56 -4.75 -10.32 8.56
C TRP A 56 -5.91 -10.10 7.58
N VAL A 57 -5.70 -10.33 6.28
CA VAL A 57 -6.76 -10.24 5.26
C VAL A 57 -7.96 -11.10 5.64
N TYR A 58 -7.73 -12.35 6.07
CA TYR A 58 -8.82 -13.25 6.48
C TYR A 58 -9.52 -12.77 7.75
N VAL A 59 -8.75 -12.43 8.79
CA VAL A 59 -9.31 -11.96 10.08
C VAL A 59 -10.11 -10.66 9.89
N SER A 60 -9.54 -9.71 9.15
CA SER A 60 -10.19 -8.45 8.79
C SER A 60 -11.49 -8.67 8.03
N SER A 61 -11.49 -9.53 7.01
CA SER A 61 -12.66 -9.77 6.16
C SER A 61 -13.78 -10.44 6.97
N LEU A 62 -13.46 -11.46 7.75
CA LEU A 62 -14.42 -12.15 8.61
C LEU A 62 -14.98 -11.22 9.69
N LEU A 63 -14.13 -10.40 10.32
CA LEU A 63 -14.58 -9.46 11.35
C LEU A 63 -15.42 -8.32 10.73
N THR A 64 -15.07 -7.84 9.55
CA THR A 64 -15.86 -6.85 8.80
C THR A 64 -17.25 -7.40 8.49
N ILE A 65 -17.34 -8.65 8.04
CA ILE A 65 -18.62 -9.32 7.83
C ILE A 65 -19.37 -9.46 9.16
N GLY A 66 -18.75 -10.01 10.21
CA GLY A 66 -19.41 -10.22 11.50
C GLY A 66 -19.93 -8.92 12.15
N LEU A 67 -19.15 -7.84 12.10
CA LEU A 67 -19.47 -6.59 12.76
C LEU A 67 -20.42 -5.68 11.97
N TYR A 68 -20.45 -5.77 10.64
CA TYR A 68 -21.20 -4.81 9.81
C TYR A 68 -22.22 -5.42 8.87
N PHE A 69 -22.10 -6.70 8.48
CA PHE A 69 -23.01 -7.32 7.53
C PHE A 69 -24.41 -7.50 8.13
N LYS A 70 -25.47 -7.14 7.38
CA LYS A 70 -26.87 -7.44 7.80
C LYS A 70 -27.34 -8.72 7.11
N PHE A 71 -27.43 -9.81 7.87
CA PHE A 71 -27.86 -11.12 7.38
C PHE A 71 -29.35 -11.16 6.99
N GLY A 72 -30.21 -10.39 7.66
CA GLY A 72 -31.64 -10.32 7.34
C GLY A 72 -31.96 -9.66 5.99
N ARG A 73 -30.99 -9.00 5.34
CA ARG A 73 -31.13 -8.41 4.00
C ARG A 73 -29.81 -8.47 3.25
N LEU A 74 -29.54 -9.62 2.62
CA LEU A 74 -28.30 -9.90 1.90
C LEU A 74 -28.02 -8.84 0.82
N TRP A 75 -28.99 -8.57 -0.05
CA TRP A 75 -28.88 -7.66 -1.19
C TRP A 75 -29.09 -6.18 -0.84
N SER A 76 -28.49 -5.70 0.25
CA SER A 76 -28.51 -4.28 0.59
C SER A 76 -27.31 -3.53 0.01
N ILE A 77 -27.50 -2.26 -0.39
CA ILE A 77 -26.42 -1.39 -0.90
C ILE A 77 -25.26 -1.31 0.09
N ARG A 78 -25.58 -1.32 1.38
CA ARG A 78 -24.61 -1.38 2.49
C ARG A 78 -23.77 -2.65 2.50
N ASN A 79 -24.39 -3.81 2.30
CA ASN A 79 -23.64 -5.07 2.22
C ASN A 79 -22.80 -5.12 0.92
N LEU A 80 -23.32 -4.54 -0.18
CA LEU A 80 -22.54 -4.36 -1.41
C LEU A 80 -21.30 -3.50 -1.17
N ASP A 81 -21.43 -2.38 -0.45
CA ASP A 81 -20.29 -1.52 -0.11
C ASP A 81 -19.24 -2.27 0.71
N LEU A 82 -19.66 -3.09 1.69
CA LEU A 82 -18.75 -3.94 2.47
C LEU A 82 -18.05 -5.00 1.61
N ILE A 83 -18.79 -5.64 0.71
CA ILE A 83 -18.23 -6.65 -0.21
C ILE A 83 -17.21 -6.01 -1.14
N LEU A 84 -17.51 -4.84 -1.73
CA LEU A 84 -16.58 -4.11 -2.60
C LEU A 84 -15.27 -3.76 -1.88
N VAL A 85 -15.36 -3.36 -0.62
CA VAL A 85 -14.18 -3.07 0.21
C VAL A 85 -13.37 -4.34 0.51
N ILE A 86 -14.04 -5.46 0.85
CA ILE A 86 -13.38 -6.75 1.09
C ILE A 86 -12.73 -7.29 -0.19
N LEU A 87 -13.35 -7.06 -1.36
CA LEU A 87 -12.83 -7.48 -2.66
C LEU A 87 -11.52 -6.78 -3.03
N LEU A 88 -11.10 -5.71 -2.35
CA LEU A 88 -9.75 -5.16 -2.55
C LEU A 88 -8.65 -6.11 -2.03
N ALA A 89 -8.95 -6.93 -1.01
CA ALA A 89 -7.96 -7.73 -0.31
C ALA A 89 -7.27 -8.81 -1.17
N PRO A 90 -8.00 -9.60 -1.99
CA PRO A 90 -7.36 -10.56 -2.89
C PRO A 90 -6.39 -9.91 -3.88
N GLY A 91 -6.76 -8.75 -4.44
CA GLY A 91 -5.90 -8.02 -5.38
C GLY A 91 -4.61 -7.54 -4.72
N MET A 92 -4.70 -6.97 -3.51
CA MET A 92 -3.52 -6.58 -2.73
C MET A 92 -2.62 -7.80 -2.42
N LEU A 93 -3.21 -8.92 -2.01
CA LEU A 93 -2.47 -10.14 -1.70
C LEU A 93 -1.69 -10.67 -2.91
N MET A 94 -2.31 -10.69 -4.09
CA MET A 94 -1.65 -11.08 -5.35
C MET A 94 -0.47 -10.16 -5.67
N VAL A 95 -0.61 -8.85 -5.49
CA VAL A 95 0.49 -7.89 -5.70
C VAL A 95 1.63 -8.14 -4.71
N VAL A 96 1.34 -8.23 -3.41
CA VAL A 96 2.36 -8.45 -2.37
C VAL A 96 3.09 -9.77 -2.57
N HIS A 97 2.37 -10.86 -2.83
CA HIS A 97 2.99 -12.17 -3.08
C HIS A 97 3.79 -12.16 -4.37
N GLY A 98 3.28 -11.53 -5.42
CA GLY A 98 3.99 -11.41 -6.68
C GLY A 98 5.29 -10.61 -6.56
N GLN A 99 5.31 -9.56 -5.73
CA GLN A 99 6.52 -8.79 -5.42
C GLN A 99 7.51 -9.60 -4.56
N MET A 100 7.01 -10.38 -3.60
CA MET A 100 7.84 -11.25 -2.78
C MET A 100 8.52 -12.33 -3.62
N VAL A 101 7.79 -12.98 -4.53
CA VAL A 101 8.32 -14.01 -5.45
C VAL A 101 9.32 -13.41 -6.43
N GLU A 102 9.07 -12.21 -6.97
CA GLU A 102 10.00 -11.53 -7.86
C GLU A 102 11.33 -11.16 -7.18
N ARG A 103 11.30 -10.82 -5.89
CA ARG A 103 12.49 -10.43 -5.10
C ARG A 103 13.24 -11.62 -4.49
N MET A 104 12.70 -12.84 -4.61
CA MET A 104 13.29 -14.01 -3.97
C MET A 104 14.62 -14.37 -4.66
N PRO A 105 15.72 -14.59 -3.91
CA PRO A 105 16.97 -15.00 -4.52
C PRO A 105 16.81 -16.38 -5.16
N ALA A 106 17.43 -16.59 -6.34
CA ALA A 106 17.28 -17.82 -7.12
C ALA A 106 17.59 -19.12 -6.33
N ALA A 107 18.43 -19.04 -5.29
CA ALA A 107 18.76 -20.16 -4.41
C ALA A 107 17.62 -20.60 -3.47
N GLN A 108 16.61 -19.75 -3.25
CA GLN A 108 15.47 -20.01 -2.37
C GLN A 108 14.15 -20.15 -3.15
N ALA A 109 14.19 -20.02 -4.48
CA ALA A 109 13.01 -20.19 -5.32
C ALA A 109 12.52 -21.65 -5.22
N PRO A 110 11.21 -21.90 -5.03
CA PRO A 110 10.67 -23.24 -5.08
C PRO A 110 10.99 -23.83 -6.45
N SER A 111 11.82 -24.88 -6.47
CA SER A 111 12.06 -25.67 -7.68
C SER A 111 10.75 -26.39 -7.97
N ASP A 112 10.02 -25.95 -8.99
CA ASP A 112 8.77 -26.60 -9.37
C ASP A 112 9.07 -28.09 -9.67
N VAL A 113 8.26 -28.97 -9.07
CA VAL A 113 8.26 -30.41 -9.27
C VAL A 113 8.07 -30.67 -10.76
N GLN A 114 9.09 -31.25 -11.38
CA GLN A 114 9.02 -31.74 -12.75
C GLN A 114 7.87 -32.75 -12.87
N PRO A 115 6.98 -32.65 -13.86
CA PRO A 115 6.05 -33.72 -14.15
C PRO A 115 6.88 -34.90 -14.68
N THR A 116 7.18 -35.88 -13.83
CA THR A 116 7.74 -37.15 -14.30
C THR A 116 6.65 -37.90 -15.05
N GLY A 117 6.55 -37.61 -16.33
CA GLY A 117 5.93 -38.47 -17.33
C GLY A 117 6.99 -39.33 -18.00
N GLY A 118 6.71 -40.62 -18.14
CA GLY A 118 7.48 -41.59 -18.94
C GLY A 118 8.29 -42.54 -18.07
N GLY A 119 7.80 -43.78 -17.95
CA GLY A 119 8.36 -44.82 -17.09
C GLY A 119 9.58 -45.55 -17.65
N ASP A 120 10.10 -46.46 -16.82
CA ASP A 120 10.64 -47.75 -17.22
C ASP A 120 10.73 -48.66 -15.98
N ASP A 121 10.39 -49.93 -16.21
CA ASP A 121 10.24 -51.01 -15.24
C ASP A 121 11.51 -51.32 -14.42
N ALA A 122 11.40 -51.39 -13.09
CA ALA A 122 12.29 -52.21 -12.27
C ALA A 122 11.68 -52.53 -10.87
N ALA A 123 11.18 -53.76 -10.75
CA ALA A 123 11.18 -54.66 -9.58
C ALA A 123 11.01 -54.06 -8.17
N ILE A 124 9.84 -54.31 -7.59
CA ILE A 124 9.58 -54.26 -6.14
C ILE A 124 10.02 -55.59 -5.52
N GLU A 125 11.07 -55.59 -4.69
CA GLU A 125 11.29 -56.61 -3.65
C GLU A 125 10.91 -56.02 -2.27
N PRO A 126 10.15 -56.74 -1.42
CA PRO A 126 9.81 -56.26 -0.09
C PRO A 126 10.86 -56.73 0.92
N ARG A 127 11.62 -55.81 1.52
CA ARG A 127 12.36 -56.10 2.76
C ARG A 127 11.71 -55.42 3.96
N SER A 128 11.10 -56.30 4.75
CA SER A 128 10.66 -56.18 6.13
C SER A 128 11.71 -55.56 7.06
N GLY A 129 11.29 -54.60 7.89
CA GLY A 129 12.05 -54.13 9.06
C GLY A 129 11.34 -52.98 9.77
N ALA A 130 10.48 -53.30 10.74
CA ALA A 130 9.95 -52.36 11.74
C ALA A 130 10.68 -52.61 13.09
N PRO A 131 10.43 -51.83 14.16
CA PRO A 131 10.53 -50.38 14.30
C PRO A 131 11.39 -50.00 15.54
N GLN A 132 12.04 -48.84 15.58
CA GLN A 132 12.54 -48.30 16.87
C GLN A 132 12.34 -46.78 17.02
N ALA A 133 11.50 -46.49 18.03
CA ALA A 133 11.60 -45.44 19.05
C ALA A 133 11.16 -43.98 18.76
N LEU A 134 10.12 -43.61 19.52
CA LEU A 134 9.50 -42.31 19.79
C LEU A 134 10.45 -41.12 20.08
N ALA A 135 10.07 -39.96 19.53
CA ALA A 135 10.17 -38.63 20.15
C ALA A 135 9.07 -37.70 19.54
N PRO A 136 8.64 -36.61 20.21
CA PRO A 136 7.23 -36.33 20.47
C PRO A 136 6.47 -35.57 19.36
N LEU A 137 5.17 -35.85 19.30
CA LEU A 137 4.14 -35.16 18.52
C LEU A 137 4.12 -33.65 18.84
N GLY A 138 4.50 -32.83 17.86
CA GLY A 138 4.41 -31.38 17.99
C GLY A 138 4.93 -30.63 16.76
N SER A 139 4.39 -30.90 15.57
CA SER A 139 4.42 -30.02 14.37
C SER A 139 4.02 -30.81 13.12
N ALA A 140 2.74 -31.18 13.01
CA ALA A 140 2.19 -31.71 11.77
C ALA A 140 0.73 -31.28 11.61
N PHE A 141 0.51 -29.97 11.53
CA PHE A 141 -0.61 -29.45 10.75
C PHE A 141 -0.04 -28.97 9.42
N ALA A 142 0.23 -29.93 8.55
CA ALA A 142 0.43 -29.69 7.14
C ALA A 142 -0.88 -29.10 6.57
N SER A 143 -0.75 -27.88 6.04
CA SER A 143 -1.56 -27.20 5.04
C SER A 143 -2.92 -27.79 4.64
N PRO A 144 -4.04 -27.18 5.07
CA PRO A 144 -5.31 -27.24 4.34
C PRO A 144 -5.46 -26.10 3.30
N LEU A 145 -4.46 -25.21 3.16
CA LEU A 145 -4.57 -23.95 2.41
C LEU A 145 -4.42 -24.05 0.87
N ALA A 146 -4.02 -25.20 0.33
CA ALA A 146 -3.99 -25.40 -1.14
C ALA A 146 -5.35 -25.86 -1.70
N ALA A 147 -6.21 -26.47 -0.89
CA ALA A 147 -7.45 -27.09 -1.36
C ALA A 147 -8.62 -26.08 -1.54
N VAL A 148 -8.56 -24.90 -0.91
CA VAL A 148 -9.69 -23.95 -0.92
C VAL A 148 -9.66 -22.99 -2.13
N SER A 149 -8.54 -22.85 -2.84
CA SER A 149 -8.49 -22.07 -4.10
C SER A 149 -9.10 -22.79 -5.32
N LEU A 150 -9.43 -24.08 -5.21
CA LEU A 150 -9.95 -24.89 -6.32
C LEU A 150 -11.49 -25.00 -6.35
N LEU A 151 -12.20 -24.50 -5.33
CA LEU A 151 -13.64 -24.70 -5.15
C LEU A 151 -14.55 -23.69 -5.89
N ALA A 152 -14.03 -22.97 -6.89
CA ALA A 152 -14.79 -21.96 -7.63
C ALA A 152 -15.15 -22.33 -9.09
N LEU A 153 -14.86 -23.53 -9.56
CA LEU A 153 -15.24 -23.96 -10.92
C LEU A 153 -15.52 -25.48 -10.97
N GLU A 154 -16.75 -25.88 -10.64
CA GLU A 154 -17.29 -27.18 -11.03
C GLU A 154 -18.60 -26.95 -11.78
N VAL A 155 -18.50 -27.05 -13.12
CA VAL A 155 -19.64 -27.23 -14.03
C VAL A 155 -19.80 -28.75 -14.19
N GLU A 156 -20.90 -29.31 -13.70
CA GLU A 156 -21.24 -30.72 -13.87
C GLU A 156 -21.56 -31.04 -15.35
N PRO A 157 -21.11 -32.18 -15.91
CA PRO A 157 -21.62 -32.68 -17.17
C PRO A 157 -22.71 -33.75 -16.93
N THR A 158 -23.86 -33.56 -17.57
CA THR A 158 -24.96 -34.53 -17.61
C THR A 158 -24.66 -35.64 -18.62
N THR A 159 -25.02 -36.86 -18.25
CA THR A 159 -24.77 -38.14 -18.91
C THR A 159 -25.73 -38.37 -20.09
N ALA A 160 -25.23 -38.83 -21.25
CA ALA A 160 -26.03 -39.56 -22.24
C ALA A 160 -25.19 -40.52 -23.10
N ALA A 161 -25.68 -41.76 -23.11
CA ALA A 161 -25.30 -43.03 -23.74
C ALA A 161 -24.64 -43.08 -25.15
N GLU A 162 -23.84 -44.14 -25.33
CA GLU A 162 -23.21 -44.67 -26.55
C GLU A 162 -24.20 -45.29 -27.57
N ALA A 163 -23.90 -45.15 -28.88
CA ALA A 163 -24.20 -46.11 -29.96
C ALA A 163 -23.39 -45.78 -31.25
N PRO A 164 -23.12 -46.74 -32.18
CA PRO A 164 -21.82 -46.84 -32.86
C PRO A 164 -21.78 -46.67 -34.41
N LEU A 165 -20.56 -46.31 -34.90
CA LEU A 165 -19.85 -46.57 -36.19
C LEU A 165 -20.61 -46.54 -37.55
N GLU A 166 -20.21 -45.63 -38.49
CA GLU A 166 -19.59 -45.89 -39.85
C GLU A 166 -19.50 -44.59 -40.74
N PRO A 167 -18.80 -44.52 -41.91
CA PRO A 167 -17.64 -43.62 -42.12
C PRO A 167 -17.73 -42.58 -43.27
N LEU A 168 -16.66 -41.76 -43.37
CA LEU A 168 -16.09 -41.04 -44.54
C LEU A 168 -16.90 -39.90 -45.22
N SER A 169 -16.42 -38.66 -45.05
CA SER A 169 -16.02 -37.78 -46.17
C SER A 169 -15.38 -36.48 -45.66
N ASP A 170 -14.33 -36.06 -46.37
CA ASP A 170 -13.38 -35.00 -46.05
C ASP A 170 -13.97 -33.59 -45.86
N GLU A 171 -13.60 -32.91 -44.77
CA GLU A 171 -13.39 -31.45 -44.73
C GLU A 171 -12.23 -31.13 -43.77
N PRO A 172 -11.33 -30.18 -44.11
CA PRO A 172 -10.15 -29.92 -43.33
C PRO A 172 -10.50 -29.27 -41.99
N LEU A 173 -10.04 -29.95 -40.94
CA LEU A 173 -9.99 -29.51 -39.55
C LEU A 173 -9.45 -28.09 -39.44
N ILE A 174 -10.27 -27.19 -38.88
CA ILE A 174 -9.83 -25.93 -38.30
C ILE A 174 -8.85 -26.29 -37.18
N THR A 175 -7.56 -26.23 -37.48
CA THR A 175 -6.52 -26.05 -36.47
C THR A 175 -6.80 -24.72 -35.79
N LEU A 176 -7.44 -24.75 -34.61
CA LEU A 176 -7.26 -23.69 -33.62
C LEU A 176 -5.84 -23.82 -33.08
N ASP A 177 -4.90 -23.41 -33.93
CA ASP A 177 -3.62 -22.90 -33.49
C ASP A 177 -3.96 -21.68 -32.62
N GLY A 178 -3.97 -21.89 -31.30
CA GLY A 178 -4.14 -20.85 -30.29
C GLY A 178 -2.90 -19.96 -30.19
N GLY A 179 -2.31 -19.61 -31.32
CA GLY A 179 -1.22 -18.67 -31.48
C GLY A 179 -1.72 -17.43 -32.19
N SER A 180 -2.42 -16.54 -31.48
CA SER A 180 -2.50 -15.10 -31.80
C SER A 180 -3.45 -14.35 -30.85
N ALA A 181 -2.91 -13.84 -29.74
CA ALA A 181 -3.31 -12.58 -29.07
C ALA A 181 -2.61 -12.32 -27.71
N GLU A 182 -1.60 -13.10 -27.29
CA GLU A 182 -0.86 -12.84 -26.04
C GLU A 182 0.50 -12.12 -26.24
N GLY A 183 0.80 -11.71 -27.47
CA GLY A 183 2.04 -10.98 -27.77
C GLY A 183 1.87 -9.48 -27.61
N SER A 184 1.94 -8.96 -26.36
CA SER A 184 2.48 -7.61 -26.01
C SER A 184 2.20 -7.17 -24.55
N LEU A 185 2.13 -8.05 -23.54
CA LEU A 185 1.80 -7.60 -22.16
C LEU A 185 2.83 -7.94 -21.07
N LEU A 186 4.02 -8.42 -21.43
CA LEU A 186 5.17 -8.53 -20.53
C LEU A 186 6.43 -8.59 -21.40
N HIS A 187 7.32 -7.61 -21.34
CA HIS A 187 8.62 -7.70 -21.99
C HIS A 187 9.44 -8.76 -21.24
N VAL A 188 9.35 -10.02 -21.66
CA VAL A 188 10.13 -11.12 -21.09
C VAL A 188 11.50 -11.05 -21.75
N ALA A 189 12.53 -10.61 -21.02
CA ALA A 189 13.89 -10.75 -21.51
C ALA A 189 14.23 -12.26 -21.58
N PRO A 190 14.93 -12.72 -22.63
CA PRO A 190 15.11 -14.15 -22.91
C PRO A 190 15.85 -14.94 -21.81
N ASP A 191 16.47 -14.29 -20.83
CA ASP A 191 17.27 -14.90 -19.76
C ASP A 191 16.71 -14.65 -18.33
N GLU A 192 15.46 -14.19 -18.17
CA GLU A 192 14.89 -13.98 -16.82
C GLU A 192 14.51 -15.30 -16.12
N PRO A 193 14.76 -15.43 -14.80
CA PRO A 193 14.36 -16.62 -14.04
C PRO A 193 12.84 -16.85 -14.10
N GLU A 194 12.40 -18.10 -14.18
CA GLU A 194 10.97 -18.43 -14.27
C GLU A 194 10.15 -17.89 -13.08
N HIS A 195 10.71 -17.93 -11.87
CA HIS A 195 10.05 -17.39 -10.68
C HIS A 195 9.82 -15.87 -10.78
N VAL A 196 10.73 -15.11 -11.39
CA VAL A 196 10.57 -13.66 -11.63
C VAL A 196 9.39 -13.40 -12.56
N VAL A 197 9.31 -14.15 -13.66
CA VAL A 197 8.20 -14.04 -14.63
C VAL A 197 6.87 -14.42 -13.97
N ARG A 198 6.84 -15.50 -13.18
CA ARG A 198 5.66 -15.93 -12.42
C ARG A 198 5.21 -14.87 -11.41
N GLY A 199 6.14 -14.28 -10.68
CA GLY A 199 5.89 -13.18 -9.75
C GLY A 199 5.27 -11.97 -10.45
N ARG A 200 5.87 -11.52 -11.57
CA ARG A 200 5.38 -10.38 -12.35
C ARG A 200 3.98 -10.64 -12.94
N ARG A 201 3.72 -11.84 -13.46
CA ARG A 201 2.37 -12.25 -13.92
C ARG A 201 1.34 -12.20 -12.80
N LEU A 202 1.71 -12.62 -11.59
CA LEU A 202 0.83 -12.57 -10.43
C LEU A 202 0.52 -11.12 -10.02
N GLN A 203 1.52 -10.23 -10.04
CA GLN A 203 1.33 -8.80 -9.79
C GLN A 203 0.36 -8.17 -10.79
N VAL A 204 0.54 -8.43 -12.08
CA VAL A 204 -0.33 -7.90 -13.15
C VAL A 204 -1.78 -8.34 -12.95
N LYS A 205 -2.03 -9.62 -12.62
CA LYS A 205 -3.38 -10.10 -12.27
C LYS A 205 -3.96 -9.36 -11.07
N GLY A 206 -3.16 -9.14 -10.03
CA GLY A 206 -3.55 -8.35 -8.87
C GLY A 206 -3.90 -6.90 -9.23
N TYR A 207 -3.12 -6.24 -10.08
CA TYR A 207 -3.41 -4.88 -10.54
C TYR A 207 -4.67 -4.79 -11.40
N TYR A 208 -4.93 -5.75 -12.28
CA TYR A 208 -6.19 -5.83 -13.01
C TYR A 208 -7.39 -5.96 -12.07
N TRP A 209 -7.28 -6.83 -11.08
CA TRP A 209 -8.32 -7.01 -10.07
C TRP A 209 -8.61 -5.73 -9.31
N LEU A 210 -7.57 -5.06 -8.80
CA LEU A 210 -7.70 -3.77 -8.10
C LEU A 210 -8.30 -2.69 -8.99
N PHE A 211 -7.96 -2.66 -10.28
CA PHE A 211 -8.50 -1.70 -11.23
C PHE A 211 -10.01 -1.92 -11.46
N VAL A 212 -10.44 -3.17 -11.65
CA VAL A 212 -11.86 -3.51 -11.84
C VAL A 212 -12.66 -3.21 -10.58
N VAL A 213 -12.19 -3.64 -9.40
CA VAL A 213 -12.87 -3.34 -8.13
C VAL A 213 -12.89 -1.84 -7.85
N GLY A 214 -11.79 -1.13 -8.14
CA GLY A 214 -11.72 0.33 -8.04
C GLY A 214 -12.72 1.03 -8.96
N LEU A 215 -12.91 0.53 -10.19
CA LEU A 215 -13.93 1.03 -11.11
C LEU A 215 -15.35 0.80 -10.57
N LEU A 216 -15.63 -0.37 -9.99
CA LEU A 216 -16.92 -0.65 -9.35
C LEU A 216 -17.18 0.29 -8.16
N ILE A 217 -16.17 0.54 -7.33
CA ILE A 217 -16.26 1.51 -6.23
C ILE A 217 -16.50 2.93 -6.78
N LEU A 218 -15.81 3.32 -7.86
CA LEU A 218 -16.01 4.62 -8.51
C LEU A 218 -17.46 4.77 -9.01
N VAL A 219 -17.96 3.79 -9.76
CA VAL A 219 -19.35 3.78 -10.25
C VAL A 219 -20.32 3.90 -9.09
N ARG A 220 -20.10 3.12 -8.01
CA ARG A 220 -20.90 3.24 -6.78
C ARG A 220 -20.84 4.66 -6.22
N LEU A 221 -19.66 5.26 -6.06
CA LEU A 221 -19.52 6.62 -5.50
C LEU A 221 -20.26 7.66 -6.37
N LEU A 222 -20.25 7.50 -7.69
CA LEU A 222 -21.02 8.34 -8.62
C LEU A 222 -22.54 8.09 -8.57
N MET A 223 -22.99 6.93 -8.08
CA MET A 223 -24.40 6.68 -7.85
C MET A 223 -24.89 7.26 -6.51
N ASP A 224 -24.01 7.58 -5.56
CA ASP A 224 -24.38 8.07 -4.22
C ASP A 224 -25.28 9.32 -4.25
N PRO A 225 -25.00 10.36 -5.07
CA PRO A 225 -25.84 11.56 -5.10
C PRO A 225 -27.26 11.31 -5.61
N ASN A 226 -27.48 10.21 -6.34
CA ASN A 226 -28.79 9.83 -6.87
C ASN A 226 -29.64 9.08 -5.82
N MET A 227 -29.06 8.69 -4.69
CA MET A 227 -29.77 7.95 -3.64
C MET A 227 -30.54 8.90 -2.71
N VAL A 228 -31.86 8.72 -2.65
CA VAL A 228 -32.76 9.53 -1.78
C VAL A 228 -32.48 9.30 -0.29
N ARG A 229 -32.09 8.08 0.09
CA ARG A 229 -31.73 7.72 1.47
C ARG A 229 -30.40 6.98 1.48
N ARG A 230 -29.48 7.46 2.30
CA ARG A 230 -28.19 6.80 2.53
C ARG A 230 -28.38 5.72 3.59
N PRO A 231 -28.03 4.45 3.30
CA PRO A 231 -28.12 3.39 4.29
C PRO A 231 -27.10 3.65 5.39
N MET A 232 -27.56 3.81 6.63
CA MET A 232 -26.66 3.97 7.78
C MET A 232 -25.93 2.66 8.04
N LEU A 233 -24.60 2.73 8.15
CA LEU A 233 -23.77 1.59 8.52
C LEU A 233 -23.84 1.37 10.05
N GLU A 234 -24.98 0.89 10.53
CA GLU A 234 -25.10 0.51 11.95
C GLU A 234 -24.25 -0.75 12.21
N PRO A 235 -23.28 -0.68 13.15
CA PRO A 235 -22.54 -1.85 13.59
C PRO A 235 -23.45 -2.81 14.39
N ASN A 236 -23.23 -4.11 14.19
CA ASN A 236 -23.94 -5.19 14.87
C ASN A 236 -23.56 -5.29 16.36
N LEU A 237 -22.43 -4.69 16.76
CA LEU A 237 -21.94 -4.68 18.14
C LEU A 237 -22.38 -3.42 18.91
N SER A 238 -22.39 -3.51 20.25
CA SER A 238 -22.61 -2.36 21.12
C SER A 238 -21.48 -1.32 20.97
N ALA A 239 -21.75 -0.05 21.30
CA ALA A 239 -20.72 0.99 21.23
C ALA A 239 -19.50 0.66 22.10
N GLY A 240 -19.70 0.14 23.31
CA GLY A 240 -18.61 -0.27 24.20
C GLY A 240 -17.76 -1.41 23.64
N GLY A 241 -18.39 -2.45 23.10
CA GLY A 241 -17.67 -3.56 22.46
C GLY A 241 -16.90 -3.10 21.22
N LEU A 242 -17.48 -2.19 20.45
CA LEU A 242 -16.83 -1.64 19.27
C LEU A 242 -15.64 -0.74 19.62
N THR A 243 -15.76 0.11 20.66
CA THR A 243 -14.64 0.89 21.18
C THR A 243 -13.52 -0.02 21.67
N PHE A 244 -13.85 -1.09 22.39
CA PHE A 244 -12.86 -2.06 22.85
C PHE A 244 -12.10 -2.70 21.68
N ILE A 245 -12.83 -3.23 20.68
CA ILE A 245 -12.22 -3.82 19.48
C ILE A 245 -11.40 -2.76 18.73
N GLY A 246 -11.93 -1.55 18.54
CA GLY A 246 -11.21 -0.46 17.87
C GLY A 246 -9.90 -0.09 18.59
N CYS A 247 -9.91 0.03 19.92
CA CYS A 247 -8.70 0.28 20.70
C CYS A 247 -7.71 -0.89 20.60
N ALA A 248 -8.19 -2.13 20.69
CA ALA A 248 -7.34 -3.31 20.56
C ALA A 248 -6.69 -3.41 19.17
N LEU A 249 -7.46 -3.17 18.10
CA LEU A 249 -6.95 -3.12 16.73
C LEU A 249 -5.94 -1.98 16.53
N PHE A 250 -6.21 -0.80 17.09
CA PHE A 250 -5.28 0.32 17.03
C PHE A 250 -3.95 -0.05 17.71
N VAL A 251 -3.99 -0.53 18.96
CA VAL A 251 -2.79 -0.95 19.70
C VAL A 251 -2.04 -2.04 18.93
N PHE A 252 -2.75 -3.04 18.40
CA PHE A 252 -2.16 -4.11 17.60
C PHE A 252 -1.47 -3.61 16.33
N LEU A 253 -2.13 -2.74 15.55
CA LEU A 253 -1.55 -2.17 14.34
C LEU A 253 -0.37 -1.25 14.66
N MET A 254 -0.45 -0.45 15.72
CA MET A 254 0.67 0.41 16.13
C MET A 254 1.82 -0.42 16.70
N ALA A 255 1.56 -1.52 17.40
CA ALA A 255 2.60 -2.46 17.82
C ALA A 255 3.34 -3.03 16.60
N ASN A 256 2.63 -3.40 15.53
CA ASN A 256 3.25 -3.81 14.26
C ASN A 256 4.14 -2.73 13.63
N VAL A 257 3.73 -1.46 13.72
CA VAL A 257 4.56 -0.33 13.25
C VAL A 257 5.80 -0.16 14.11
N VAL A 258 5.68 -0.31 15.43
CA VAL A 258 6.79 -0.18 16.38
C VAL A 258 7.81 -1.32 16.21
N THR A 259 7.34 -2.57 16.09
CA THR A 259 8.21 -3.75 15.97
C THR A 259 8.69 -4.02 14.54
N GLY A 260 7.97 -3.53 13.53
CA GLY A 260 8.34 -3.72 12.13
C GLY A 260 9.64 -3.02 11.74
N ALA A 261 10.40 -3.62 10.81
CA ALA A 261 11.49 -2.93 10.16
C ALA A 261 10.93 -1.77 9.33
N ALA A 262 11.50 -0.57 9.51
CA ALA A 262 11.15 0.57 8.67
C ALA A 262 11.68 0.31 7.26
N THR A 263 10.80 0.37 6.27
CA THR A 263 11.22 0.19 4.88
C THR A 263 11.93 1.44 4.39
N GLU A 264 12.72 1.31 3.32
CA GLU A 264 13.35 2.45 2.65
C GLU A 264 12.33 3.54 2.29
N GLU A 265 11.11 3.15 1.93
CA GLU A 265 10.04 4.09 1.60
C GLU A 265 9.52 4.87 2.82
N ASP A 266 9.53 4.27 4.01
CA ASP A 266 9.10 4.90 5.27
C ASP A 266 10.13 5.92 5.76
N LEU A 267 11.42 5.63 5.55
CA LEU A 267 12.53 6.47 6.01
C LEU A 267 12.75 7.71 5.13
N ARG A 268 12.40 7.64 3.84
CA ARG A 268 12.64 8.72 2.87
C ARG A 268 12.11 10.09 3.30
N GLY A 269 10.91 10.14 3.88
CA GLY A 269 10.33 11.40 4.35
C GLY A 269 11.17 12.05 5.46
N VAL A 270 11.77 11.23 6.33
CA VAL A 270 12.69 11.71 7.37
C VAL A 270 14.01 12.11 6.74
N VAL A 271 14.59 11.30 5.86
CA VAL A 271 15.84 11.59 5.15
C VAL A 271 15.74 12.93 4.43
N GLU A 272 14.66 13.17 3.69
CA GLU A 272 14.37 14.47 3.09
C GLU A 272 14.38 15.59 4.13
N ALA A 273 13.69 15.42 5.27
CA ALA A 273 13.68 16.39 6.38
C ALA A 273 15.08 16.68 6.94
N GLU A 274 15.96 15.68 7.00
CA GLU A 274 17.35 15.88 7.41
C GLU A 274 18.15 16.66 6.36
N HIS A 275 17.95 16.37 5.07
CA HIS A 275 18.51 17.19 4.00
C HIS A 275 18.01 18.64 4.09
N LEU A 276 16.74 18.85 4.49
CA LEU A 276 16.20 20.18 4.78
C LEU A 276 16.95 20.87 5.92
N LEU A 277 17.19 20.17 7.03
CA LEU A 277 17.90 20.71 8.20
C LEU A 277 19.39 20.97 7.91
N ALA A 278 20.03 20.09 7.13
CA ALA A 278 21.44 20.16 6.77
C ALA A 278 21.72 21.14 5.61
N ARG A 279 20.68 21.74 5.02
CA ARG A 279 20.76 22.59 3.82
C ARG A 279 21.58 21.91 2.70
N ARG A 280 21.42 20.58 2.56
CA ARG A 280 22.02 19.80 1.47
C ARG A 280 21.02 19.66 0.33
N ASP A 281 21.52 19.76 -0.89
CA ASP A 281 20.69 19.61 -2.09
C ASP A 281 19.98 18.26 -2.17
N THR A 282 18.68 18.32 -2.48
CA THR A 282 17.88 17.16 -2.91
C THR A 282 17.97 16.92 -4.42
N SER A 283 18.82 17.68 -5.15
CA SER A 283 18.96 17.59 -6.61
C SER A 283 19.71 16.34 -7.09
N ALA A 284 20.36 15.61 -6.19
CA ALA A 284 21.23 14.47 -6.53
C ALA A 284 20.48 13.22 -7.02
N ASP A 285 19.18 13.08 -6.72
CA ASP A 285 18.41 11.88 -7.07
C ASP A 285 17.21 12.24 -7.98
N ALA A 286 17.48 12.61 -9.23
CA ALA A 286 16.45 12.88 -10.24
C ALA A 286 15.45 11.71 -10.37
N GLU A 287 15.90 10.46 -10.20
CA GLU A 287 15.07 9.25 -10.24
C GLU A 287 14.16 9.11 -9.00
N SER A 288 14.62 9.54 -7.82
CA SER A 288 13.82 9.51 -6.59
C SER A 288 12.74 10.59 -6.62
N LEU A 289 13.08 11.78 -7.13
CA LEU A 289 12.19 12.91 -7.40
C LEU A 289 11.11 12.55 -8.42
N ASP A 290 11.44 11.75 -9.44
CA ASP A 290 10.50 11.32 -10.48
C ASP A 290 9.47 10.29 -10.00
N ARG A 291 9.79 9.50 -8.97
CA ARG A 291 8.89 8.45 -8.46
C ARG A 291 8.12 8.87 -7.19
N HIS A 292 8.63 9.82 -6.37
CA HIS A 292 8.09 10.08 -5.02
C HIS A 292 7.70 11.54 -4.71
N GLY A 293 8.21 12.53 -5.45
CA GLY A 293 7.88 13.95 -5.28
C GLY A 293 8.57 14.62 -4.06
N PRO A 294 9.22 15.80 -4.21
CA PRO A 294 10.05 16.47 -3.17
C PRO A 294 9.32 17.16 -1.97
N GLY A 295 8.05 16.86 -1.70
CA GLY A 295 7.21 17.65 -0.80
C GLY A 295 7.19 17.16 0.64
N TRP A 296 7.64 15.93 0.88
CA TRP A 296 7.35 15.18 2.09
C TRP A 296 8.19 15.63 3.29
N GLY A 297 9.45 16.01 3.10
CA GLY A 297 10.36 16.40 4.19
C GLY A 297 9.80 17.45 5.16
N LEU A 298 8.92 18.37 4.73
CA LEU A 298 8.32 19.37 5.62
C LEU A 298 7.40 18.76 6.69
N LEU A 299 6.68 17.69 6.38
CA LEU A 299 5.79 17.03 7.34
C LEU A 299 6.56 16.25 8.41
N TYR A 300 7.78 15.81 8.10
CA TYR A 300 8.63 15.04 9.01
C TYR A 300 9.60 15.91 9.81
N LEU A 301 9.68 17.22 9.55
CA LEU A 301 10.57 18.13 10.28
C LEU A 301 10.27 18.14 11.78
N PHE A 302 8.98 18.15 12.15
CA PHE A 302 8.56 18.20 13.55
C PHE A 302 8.83 16.89 14.30
N PRO A 303 8.43 15.70 13.78
CA PRO A 303 8.86 14.43 14.35
C PRO A 303 10.38 14.29 14.42
N ALA A 304 11.12 14.58 13.35
CA ALA A 304 12.58 14.40 13.32
C ALA A 304 13.32 15.24 14.37
N VAL A 305 12.90 16.48 14.61
CA VAL A 305 13.53 17.34 15.63
C VAL A 305 13.15 16.88 17.04
N SER A 306 11.87 16.55 17.27
CA SER A 306 11.39 16.16 18.59
C SER A 306 11.91 14.78 19.02
N THR A 307 11.91 13.78 18.14
CA THR A 307 12.39 12.43 18.47
C THR A 307 13.90 12.39 18.69
N ARG A 308 14.69 13.17 17.95
CA ARG A 308 16.14 13.27 18.21
C ARG A 308 16.48 13.76 19.62
N ALA A 309 15.64 14.60 20.21
CA ALA A 309 15.84 15.10 21.58
C ALA A 309 15.34 14.12 22.66
N LEU A 310 14.51 13.14 22.29
CA LEU A 310 13.81 12.24 23.22
C LEU A 310 14.36 10.80 23.18
N VAL A 311 15.01 10.39 22.10
CA VAL A 311 15.58 9.04 21.97
C VAL A 311 16.96 9.01 22.59
N ASP A 312 17.09 8.27 23.69
CA ASP A 312 18.35 7.90 24.29
C ASP A 312 18.97 6.77 23.44
N VAL A 313 19.75 7.16 22.43
CA VAL A 313 20.45 6.22 21.56
C VAL A 313 21.72 5.78 22.30
N PRO A 314 21.99 4.46 22.46
CA PRO A 314 23.21 4.02 23.12
C PRO A 314 24.47 4.59 22.45
N ASP A 315 25.30 5.28 23.23
CA ASP A 315 26.51 6.00 22.76
C ASP A 315 27.56 5.07 22.11
N ASP A 316 27.43 3.77 22.35
CA ASP A 316 28.28 2.68 21.88
C ASP A 316 28.05 2.30 20.41
N LEU A 317 26.95 2.75 19.78
CA LEU A 317 26.74 2.55 18.34
C LEU A 317 27.58 3.52 17.48
N PRO A 318 28.07 3.09 16.31
CA PRO A 318 28.70 4.00 15.35
C PRO A 318 27.70 5.08 14.89
N PRO A 319 28.18 6.30 14.56
CA PRO A 319 27.32 7.46 14.29
C PRO A 319 26.35 7.27 13.10
N GLY A 320 26.66 6.35 12.17
CA GLY A 320 25.76 5.98 11.08
C GLY A 320 24.51 5.24 11.58
N GLU A 321 24.69 4.22 12.43
CA GLU A 321 23.59 3.42 12.95
C GLU A 321 22.73 4.20 13.94
N GLN A 322 23.32 5.12 14.72
CA GLN A 322 22.57 6.03 15.58
C GLN A 322 21.58 6.89 14.79
N MET A 323 22.00 7.38 13.62
CA MET A 323 21.15 8.17 12.73
C MET A 323 20.00 7.32 12.17
N ASP A 324 20.26 6.07 11.81
CA ASP A 324 19.24 5.18 11.25
C ASP A 324 18.18 4.79 12.29
N VAL A 325 18.59 4.57 13.54
CA VAL A 325 17.66 4.38 14.67
C VAL A 325 16.80 5.64 14.86
N ALA A 326 17.39 6.82 14.89
CA ALA A 326 16.66 8.08 15.03
C ALA A 326 15.65 8.32 13.89
N ARG A 327 16.04 8.00 12.64
CA ARG A 327 15.16 8.09 11.47
C ARG A 327 13.99 7.13 11.55
N ALA A 328 14.25 5.88 11.92
CA ALA A 328 13.21 4.87 12.09
C ALA A 328 12.19 5.29 13.16
N VAL A 329 12.65 5.84 14.29
CA VAL A 329 11.76 6.35 15.35
C VAL A 329 10.94 7.55 14.86
N ALA A 330 11.55 8.50 14.15
CA ALA A 330 10.82 9.66 13.59
C ALA A 330 9.74 9.23 12.57
N ALA A 331 10.04 8.28 11.69
CA ALA A 331 9.08 7.76 10.73
C ALA A 331 7.91 7.04 11.43
N LYS A 332 8.22 6.14 12.38
CA LYS A 332 7.22 5.37 13.14
C LYS A 332 6.32 6.26 13.99
N THR A 333 6.88 7.26 14.67
CA THR A 333 6.08 8.22 15.45
C THR A 333 5.12 9.01 14.57
N MET A 334 5.57 9.47 13.40
CA MET A 334 4.70 10.15 12.44
C MET A 334 3.57 9.24 11.92
N ALA A 335 3.85 7.96 11.69
CA ALA A 335 2.84 6.97 11.30
C ALA A 335 1.77 6.81 12.38
N ILE A 336 2.19 6.65 13.63
CA ILE A 336 1.30 6.48 14.78
C ILE A 336 0.42 7.73 14.98
N VAL A 337 1.03 8.91 14.98
CA VAL A 337 0.30 10.18 15.13
C VAL A 337 -0.72 10.39 14.01
N SER A 338 -0.34 10.06 12.76
CA SER A 338 -1.24 10.20 11.61
C SER A 338 -2.46 9.27 11.71
N HIS A 339 -2.24 8.00 12.04
CA HIS A 339 -3.35 7.04 12.21
C HIS A 339 -4.24 7.39 13.41
N LEU A 340 -3.65 7.84 14.52
CA LEU A 340 -4.41 8.32 15.67
C LEU A 340 -5.27 9.52 15.28
N ALA A 341 -4.71 10.48 14.53
CA ALA A 341 -5.43 11.64 14.06
C ALA A 341 -6.59 11.26 13.11
N ILE A 342 -6.41 10.27 12.24
CA ILE A 342 -7.49 9.73 11.38
C ILE A 342 -8.62 9.12 12.24
N VAL A 343 -8.27 8.23 13.17
CA VAL A 343 -9.23 7.54 14.06
C VAL A 343 -10.02 8.55 14.90
N LEU A 344 -9.33 9.47 15.57
CA LEU A 344 -9.97 10.53 16.35
C LEU A 344 -10.82 11.42 15.46
N GLY A 345 -10.32 11.82 14.29
CA GLY A 345 -11.07 12.62 13.34
C GLY A 345 -12.40 11.98 12.92
N MET A 346 -12.42 10.67 12.65
CA MET A 346 -13.66 9.94 12.33
C MET A 346 -14.64 9.88 13.51
N VAL A 347 -14.15 9.64 14.73
CA VAL A 347 -14.99 9.65 15.94
C VAL A 347 -15.56 11.05 16.19
N MET A 348 -14.73 12.08 16.09
CA MET A 348 -15.14 13.48 16.27
C MET A 348 -16.13 13.92 15.20
N ILE A 349 -16.01 13.42 13.95
CA ILE A 349 -17.02 13.66 12.92
C ILE A 349 -18.38 13.10 13.36
N GLY A 350 -18.43 11.85 13.80
CA GLY A 350 -19.65 11.23 14.31
C GLY A 350 -20.27 11.99 15.49
N TYR A 351 -19.43 12.46 16.40
CA TYR A 351 -19.85 13.23 17.57
C TYR A 351 -20.35 14.65 17.21
N TRP A 352 -19.53 15.47 16.55
CA TRP A 352 -19.84 16.87 16.29
C TRP A 352 -20.90 17.11 15.21
N HIS A 353 -21.05 16.20 14.26
CA HIS A 353 -21.88 16.42 13.07
C HIS A 353 -23.16 15.60 13.03
N PHE A 354 -23.11 14.39 13.59
CA PHE A 354 -24.21 13.43 13.50
C PHE A 354 -24.86 13.10 14.84
N ASP A 355 -24.35 13.67 15.94
CA ASP A 355 -24.80 13.38 17.31
C ASP A 355 -24.89 11.87 17.61
N ASN A 356 -24.00 11.10 16.95
CA ASN A 356 -24.02 9.65 16.98
C ASN A 356 -22.60 9.11 17.04
N VAL A 357 -22.08 9.04 18.27
CA VAL A 357 -20.73 8.54 18.56
C VAL A 357 -20.58 7.09 18.11
N LYS A 358 -21.63 6.26 18.20
CA LYS A 358 -21.59 4.86 17.75
C LYS A 358 -21.23 4.76 16.26
N MET A 359 -21.74 5.67 15.42
CA MET A 359 -21.42 5.71 13.99
C MET A 359 -19.98 6.17 13.74
N GLY A 360 -19.47 7.15 14.51
CA GLY A 360 -18.09 7.59 14.42
C GLY A 360 -17.09 6.50 14.81
N VAL A 361 -17.34 5.81 15.93
CA VAL A 361 -16.55 4.63 16.36
C VAL A 361 -16.69 3.48 15.36
N GLY A 362 -17.88 3.30 14.74
CA GLY A 362 -18.15 2.46 13.57
C GLY A 362 -17.16 2.69 12.44
N ALA A 363 -17.17 3.90 11.89
CA ALA A 363 -16.30 4.26 10.79
C ALA A 363 -14.81 4.08 11.14
N ALA A 364 -14.40 4.50 12.34
CA ALA A 364 -13.02 4.37 12.79
C ALA A 364 -12.58 2.91 12.93
N THR A 365 -13.44 2.04 13.48
CA THR A 365 -13.14 0.61 13.62
C THR A 365 -13.10 -0.08 12.27
N LEU A 366 -14.00 0.27 11.34
CA LEU A 366 -13.96 -0.25 9.98
C LEU A 366 -12.65 0.17 9.27
N PHE A 367 -12.22 1.42 9.40
CA PHE A 367 -10.94 1.90 8.87
C PHE A 367 -9.75 1.08 9.38
N LEU A 368 -9.70 0.78 10.68
CA LEU A 368 -8.64 -0.05 11.28
C LEU A 368 -8.73 -1.50 10.81
N LEU A 369 -9.91 -1.97 10.43
CA LEU A 369 -10.07 -3.30 9.88
C LEU A 369 -9.60 -3.39 8.44
N LEU A 370 -9.72 -2.33 7.63
CA LEU A 370 -9.41 -2.40 6.20
C LEU A 370 -8.06 -3.10 5.93
N PRO A 371 -8.03 -4.12 5.06
CA PRO A 371 -6.79 -4.83 4.71
C PRO A 371 -5.70 -3.88 4.23
N TYR A 372 -6.10 -2.87 3.45
CA TYR A 372 -5.23 -1.79 2.99
C TYR A 372 -4.56 -1.03 4.14
N THR A 373 -5.32 -0.68 5.20
CA THR A 373 -4.77 0.06 6.34
C THR A 373 -3.68 -0.74 7.02
N ALA A 374 -3.88 -2.05 7.23
CA ALA A 374 -2.89 -2.90 7.88
C ALA A 374 -1.57 -3.01 7.09
N GLU A 375 -1.66 -3.17 5.78
CA GLU A 375 -0.50 -3.25 4.90
C GLU A 375 0.26 -1.93 4.81
N MET A 376 -0.48 -0.81 4.72
CA MET A 376 0.08 0.54 4.55
C MET A 376 0.29 1.30 5.87
N THR A 377 0.17 0.63 7.03
CA THR A 377 0.26 1.28 8.36
C THR A 377 1.56 2.07 8.57
N GLY A 378 2.69 1.58 8.07
CA GLY A 378 4.00 2.27 8.17
C GLY A 378 4.15 3.45 7.21
N HIS A 379 3.36 3.48 6.13
CA HIS A 379 3.54 4.41 5.01
C HIS A 379 2.87 5.77 5.31
N VAL A 380 3.60 6.61 6.03
CA VAL A 380 3.18 7.96 6.45
C VAL A 380 2.78 8.86 5.28
N ARG A 381 3.34 8.65 4.08
CA ARG A 381 3.02 9.45 2.88
C ARG A 381 1.52 9.43 2.55
N HIS A 382 0.81 8.35 2.84
CA HIS A 382 -0.64 8.31 2.61
C HIS A 382 -1.43 8.67 3.87
N ALA A 383 -0.94 8.29 5.05
CA ALA A 383 -1.63 8.52 6.32
C ALA A 383 -1.69 10.00 6.72
N ALA A 384 -0.60 10.76 6.56
CA ALA A 384 -0.55 12.15 7.01
C ALA A 384 -1.52 13.08 6.22
N PRO A 385 -1.54 13.06 4.87
CA PRO A 385 -2.54 13.82 4.12
C PRO A 385 -3.97 13.33 4.39
N ALA A 386 -4.18 12.03 4.56
CA ALA A 386 -5.49 11.50 4.93
C ALA A 386 -5.96 12.04 6.29
N ALA A 387 -5.08 12.11 7.29
CA ALA A 387 -5.38 12.74 8.58
C ALA A 387 -5.81 14.20 8.43
N LEU A 388 -5.06 14.98 7.64
CA LEU A 388 -5.38 16.37 7.35
C LEU A 388 -6.73 16.52 6.64
N MET A 389 -7.04 15.64 5.68
CA MET A 389 -8.32 15.60 4.98
C MET A 389 -9.48 15.29 5.93
N VAL A 390 -9.35 14.27 6.78
CA VAL A 390 -10.38 13.91 7.77
C VAL A 390 -10.64 15.08 8.72
N TRP A 391 -9.59 15.75 9.21
CA TRP A 391 -9.74 16.93 10.07
C TRP A 391 -10.26 18.16 9.32
N ALA A 392 -9.96 18.32 8.02
CA ALA A 392 -10.54 19.36 7.20
C ALA A 392 -12.07 19.21 7.10
N VAL A 393 -12.57 17.97 7.00
CA VAL A 393 -14.01 17.65 7.06
C VAL A 393 -14.55 17.83 8.48
N ALA A 394 -13.85 17.38 9.52
CA ALA A 394 -14.26 17.58 10.91
C ALA A 394 -14.41 19.07 11.27
N LEU A 395 -13.61 19.95 10.66
CA LEU A 395 -13.65 21.39 10.87
C LEU A 395 -14.37 22.14 9.75
N TYR A 396 -15.24 21.49 8.96
CA TYR A 396 -15.91 22.11 7.80
C TYR A 396 -16.73 23.37 8.15
N ARG A 397 -17.17 23.54 9.41
CA ARG A 397 -17.87 24.77 9.84
C ARG A 397 -16.94 25.99 9.92
N ARG A 398 -15.62 25.77 9.99
CA ARG A 398 -14.59 26.81 10.04
C ARG A 398 -13.83 26.84 8.70
N PRO A 399 -14.32 27.59 7.69
CA PRO A 399 -13.79 27.53 6.32
C PRO A 399 -12.29 27.83 6.25
N LEU A 400 -11.78 28.76 7.07
CA LEU A 400 -10.35 29.08 7.12
C LEU A 400 -9.50 27.87 7.55
N LEU A 401 -9.84 27.22 8.66
CA LEU A 401 -9.09 26.07 9.17
C LEU A 401 -9.18 24.87 8.22
N SER A 402 -10.37 24.62 7.67
CA SER A 402 -10.57 23.56 6.68
C SER A 402 -9.71 23.81 5.43
N GLY A 403 -9.68 25.05 4.93
CA GLY A 403 -8.81 25.45 3.83
C GLY A 403 -7.32 25.33 4.15
N MET A 404 -6.89 25.72 5.36
CA MET A 404 -5.50 25.56 5.80
C MET A 404 -5.08 24.08 5.81
N LEU A 405 -5.91 23.20 6.37
CA LEU A 405 -5.66 21.75 6.42
C LEU A 405 -5.65 21.13 5.02
N LEU A 406 -6.58 21.50 4.13
CA LEU A 406 -6.60 21.04 2.75
C LEU A 406 -5.36 21.52 1.97
N GLY A 407 -4.96 22.78 2.15
CA GLY A 407 -3.76 23.34 1.52
C GLY A 407 -2.47 22.71 2.05
N LEU A 408 -2.43 22.32 3.34
CA LEU A 408 -1.32 21.52 3.88
C LEU A 408 -1.34 20.07 3.38
N ALA A 409 -2.53 19.49 3.20
CA ALA A 409 -2.68 18.15 2.62
C ALA A 409 -2.19 18.09 1.17
N ALA A 410 -2.12 19.23 0.47
CA ALA A 410 -1.60 19.36 -0.89
C ALA A 410 -0.11 18.97 -1.06
N VAL A 411 0.60 18.66 0.04
CA VAL A 411 1.87 17.89 0.00
C VAL A 411 1.69 16.59 -0.80
N ALA A 412 0.55 15.92 -0.62
CA ALA A 412 0.02 14.99 -1.59
C ALA A 412 -0.80 15.79 -2.59
N TYR A 413 -0.38 15.87 -3.84
CA TYR A 413 -1.10 16.64 -4.86
C TYR A 413 -2.56 16.19 -5.08
N TYR A 414 -2.95 14.97 -4.67
CA TYR A 414 -4.29 14.42 -4.90
C TYR A 414 -5.44 15.25 -4.28
N PRO A 415 -5.37 15.68 -3.00
CA PRO A 415 -6.29 16.64 -2.40
C PRO A 415 -6.62 17.88 -3.24
N LEU A 416 -5.72 18.38 -4.09
CA LEU A 416 -5.97 19.54 -4.94
C LEU A 416 -7.08 19.27 -5.97
N TYR A 417 -7.24 18.02 -6.43
CA TYR A 417 -8.32 17.65 -7.34
C TYR A 417 -9.71 17.71 -6.69
N LEU A 418 -9.79 17.86 -5.38
CA LEU A 418 -11.05 18.08 -4.66
C LEU A 418 -11.40 19.57 -4.56
N LEU A 419 -10.51 20.50 -4.92
CA LEU A 419 -10.80 21.94 -4.86
C LEU A 419 -12.10 22.35 -5.57
N PRO A 420 -12.42 21.85 -6.78
CA PRO A 420 -13.70 22.15 -7.44
C PRO A 420 -14.92 21.82 -6.55
N LEU A 421 -14.90 20.68 -5.88
CA LEU A 421 -15.94 20.24 -4.96
C LEU A 421 -16.05 21.17 -3.74
N TRP A 422 -14.92 21.44 -3.08
CA TRP A 422 -14.86 22.27 -1.87
C TRP A 422 -15.21 23.74 -2.12
N ILE A 423 -14.73 24.31 -3.23
CA ILE A 423 -15.07 25.68 -3.67
C ILE A 423 -16.57 25.80 -3.88
N SER A 424 -17.17 24.83 -4.59
CA SER A 424 -18.61 24.82 -4.83
C SER A 424 -19.41 24.57 -3.55
N PHE A 425 -18.91 23.76 -2.61
CA PHE A 425 -19.55 23.57 -1.29
C PHE A 425 -19.58 24.87 -0.47
N TYR A 426 -18.50 25.64 -0.49
CA TYR A 426 -18.41 26.93 0.21
C TYR A 426 -18.92 28.12 -0.60
N TRP A 427 -19.47 27.88 -1.79
CA TRP A 427 -20.11 28.91 -2.60
C TRP A 427 -21.20 29.60 -1.76
N GLN A 428 -21.07 30.90 -1.56
CA GLN A 428 -21.90 31.73 -0.65
C GLN A 428 -21.79 31.42 0.86
N ARG A 429 -21.04 30.40 1.29
CA ARG A 429 -20.87 30.00 2.72
C ARG A 429 -19.51 30.40 3.32
N GLY A 430 -18.81 31.34 2.68
CA GLY A 430 -17.49 31.80 3.11
C GLY A 430 -16.32 31.28 2.28
N MET A 431 -16.54 31.05 0.98
CA MET A 431 -15.49 30.67 0.00
C MET A 431 -14.21 31.51 0.13
N GLY A 432 -14.31 32.83 0.32
CA GLY A 432 -13.13 33.69 0.46
C GLY A 432 -12.23 33.30 1.65
N ARG A 433 -12.82 32.95 2.80
CA ARG A 433 -12.05 32.50 3.99
C ARG A 433 -11.41 31.14 3.74
N PHE A 434 -12.10 30.25 3.05
CA PHE A 434 -11.57 28.95 2.67
C PHE A 434 -10.39 29.09 1.70
N LEU A 435 -10.56 29.85 0.61
CA LEU A 435 -9.51 30.12 -0.36
C LEU A 435 -8.31 30.84 0.27
N LEU A 436 -8.55 31.77 1.20
CA LEU A 436 -7.47 32.40 1.97
C LEU A 436 -6.67 31.35 2.76
N GLY A 437 -7.35 30.40 3.41
CA GLY A 437 -6.70 29.32 4.15
C GLY A 437 -5.86 28.42 3.25
N VAL A 438 -6.42 27.97 2.12
CA VAL A 438 -5.71 27.17 1.12
C VAL A 438 -4.51 27.94 0.55
N ALA A 439 -4.72 29.19 0.12
CA ALA A 439 -3.67 30.01 -0.46
C ALA A 439 -2.55 30.32 0.54
N ALA A 440 -2.88 30.57 1.81
CA ALA A 440 -1.90 30.86 2.85
C ALA A 440 -0.98 29.66 3.14
N THR A 441 -1.54 28.45 3.30
CA THR A 441 -0.71 27.27 3.56
C THR A 441 0.02 26.80 2.32
N PHE A 442 -0.58 26.92 1.13
CA PHE A 442 0.08 26.63 -0.12
C PHE A 442 1.25 27.61 -0.38
N LEU A 443 1.04 28.91 -0.16
CA LEU A 443 2.10 29.92 -0.26
C LEU A 443 3.20 29.65 0.76
N LEU A 444 2.86 29.29 2.01
CA LEU A 444 3.85 28.92 3.02
C LEU A 444 4.73 27.76 2.55
N MET A 445 4.15 26.73 1.94
CA MET A 445 4.91 25.61 1.38
C MET A 445 5.79 26.03 0.20
N ILE A 446 5.26 26.86 -0.72
CA ILE A 446 6.03 27.39 -1.85
C ILE A 446 7.20 28.24 -1.34
N VAL A 447 6.98 29.10 -0.36
CA VAL A 447 7.99 29.96 0.24
C VAL A 447 9.03 29.10 0.97
N ALA A 448 8.60 28.12 1.77
CA ALA A 448 9.48 27.16 2.42
C ALA A 448 10.30 26.35 1.41
N HIS A 449 9.79 26.16 0.19
CA HIS A 449 10.53 25.56 -0.91
C HIS A 449 11.49 26.54 -1.61
N ALA A 450 11.04 27.77 -1.86
CA ALA A 450 11.82 28.82 -2.50
C ALA A 450 13.06 29.21 -1.69
N PHE A 451 12.98 29.24 -0.36
CA PHE A 451 14.14 29.47 0.51
C PHE A 451 15.18 28.33 0.46
N ARG A 452 14.82 27.17 -0.09
CA ARG A 452 15.70 25.99 -0.20
C ARG A 452 16.31 25.81 -1.58
N ALA A 453 15.64 26.25 -2.63
CA ALA A 453 16.14 26.08 -3.98
C ALA A 453 17.36 26.97 -4.20
N GLU A 454 18.49 26.37 -4.56
CA GLU A 454 19.71 27.10 -4.90
C GLU A 454 19.53 27.92 -6.19
N ASP A 455 18.76 27.37 -7.13
CA ASP A 455 18.53 27.94 -8.45
C ASP A 455 17.04 28.04 -8.79
N LEU A 456 16.70 29.02 -9.61
CA LEU A 456 15.34 29.18 -10.13
C LEU A 456 14.91 27.98 -10.99
N ALA A 457 15.85 27.34 -11.69
CA ALA A 457 15.57 26.16 -12.51
C ALA A 457 15.25 24.92 -11.66
N SER A 458 16.00 24.68 -10.59
CA SER A 458 15.77 23.57 -9.66
C SER A 458 14.48 23.77 -8.86
N PHE A 459 14.16 25.03 -8.50
CA PHE A 459 12.86 25.40 -7.94
C PHE A 459 11.70 24.99 -8.85
N TRP A 460 11.72 25.41 -10.12
CA TRP A 460 10.62 25.11 -11.04
C TRP A 460 10.48 23.63 -11.34
N LEU A 461 11.59 22.90 -11.43
CA LEU A 461 11.58 21.45 -11.63
C LEU A 461 10.93 20.73 -10.44
N GLN A 462 11.36 21.07 -9.22
CA GLN A 462 10.83 20.49 -7.99
C GLN A 462 9.38 20.90 -7.74
N PHE A 463 9.00 22.15 -8.02
CA PHE A 463 7.62 22.62 -7.97
C PHE A 463 6.71 21.82 -8.91
N LYS A 464 7.12 21.63 -10.18
CA LYS A 464 6.35 20.83 -11.14
C LYS A 464 6.23 19.37 -10.71
N SER A 465 7.31 18.79 -10.17
CA SER A 465 7.30 17.42 -9.65
C SER A 465 6.35 17.26 -8.46
N ASN A 466 6.40 18.17 -7.49
CA ASN A 466 5.57 18.16 -6.28
C ASN A 466 4.06 18.18 -6.56
N TYR A 467 3.64 19.02 -7.51
CA TYR A 467 2.22 19.24 -7.77
C TYR A 467 1.72 18.48 -9.01
N GLY A 468 2.52 17.57 -9.56
CA GLY A 468 2.14 16.74 -10.70
C GLY A 468 1.95 17.52 -12.01
N LEU A 469 2.54 18.72 -12.13
CA LEU A 469 2.48 19.57 -13.33
C LEU A 469 3.51 19.13 -14.39
N ARG A 470 3.62 17.82 -14.61
CA ARG A 470 4.51 17.20 -15.60
C ARG A 470 3.71 16.39 -16.62
N ALA A 471 4.29 16.18 -17.79
CA ALA A 471 3.76 15.22 -18.73
C ALA A 471 3.71 13.82 -18.08
N PRO A 472 2.68 13.01 -18.36
CA PRO A 472 2.61 11.66 -17.81
C PRO A 472 3.82 10.84 -18.27
N ALA A 473 4.46 10.13 -17.33
CA ALA A 473 5.53 9.21 -17.67
C ALA A 473 5.01 8.12 -18.63
N MET A 474 5.76 7.82 -19.68
CA MET A 474 5.38 6.82 -20.69
C MET A 474 6.24 5.55 -20.62
N GLU A 475 7.34 5.59 -19.87
CA GLU A 475 8.32 4.51 -19.73
C GLU A 475 8.50 4.14 -18.25
N GLY A 476 9.06 2.95 -17.97
CA GLY A 476 9.31 2.50 -16.59
C GLY A 476 8.04 2.35 -15.75
N LEU A 477 6.93 1.99 -16.41
CA LEU A 477 5.59 1.98 -15.84
C LEU A 477 5.40 0.84 -14.83
N THR A 478 4.75 1.15 -13.71
CA THR A 478 4.37 0.18 -12.67
C THR A 478 2.85 0.08 -12.55
N GLY A 479 2.36 -0.95 -11.86
CA GLY A 479 0.92 -1.19 -11.71
C GLY A 479 0.31 -1.90 -12.92
N ILE A 480 -0.94 -1.56 -13.22
CA ILE A 480 -1.66 -2.09 -14.40
C ILE A 480 -0.97 -1.72 -15.73
N TRP A 481 -0.19 -0.64 -15.71
CA TRP A 481 0.58 -0.12 -16.84
C TRP A 481 1.84 -0.94 -17.15
N MET A 482 2.19 -1.94 -16.32
CA MET A 482 3.21 -2.92 -16.68
C MET A 482 2.75 -3.80 -17.84
N ALA A 483 1.44 -4.02 -17.94
CA ALA A 483 0.84 -4.79 -19.02
C ALA A 483 0.54 -3.88 -20.21
N TRP A 484 -0.15 -2.77 -20.01
CA TRP A 484 -0.62 -1.91 -21.10
C TRP A 484 0.41 -0.91 -21.60
N ASP A 485 0.31 -0.54 -22.88
CA ASP A 485 1.04 0.60 -23.43
C ASP A 485 0.73 1.89 -22.65
N GLY A 486 1.76 2.71 -22.42
CA GLY A 486 1.67 3.98 -21.71
C GLY A 486 0.67 4.96 -22.34
N ALA A 487 0.38 4.83 -23.64
CA ALA A 487 -0.63 5.61 -24.36
C ALA A 487 -2.02 5.58 -23.68
N TYR A 488 -2.43 4.45 -23.10
CA TYR A 488 -3.73 4.30 -22.45
C TYR A 488 -3.88 5.13 -21.16
N ARG A 489 -2.80 5.69 -20.63
CA ARG A 489 -2.83 6.59 -19.46
C ARG A 489 -3.50 7.92 -19.76
N VAL A 490 -3.27 8.46 -20.96
CA VAL A 490 -3.75 9.80 -21.35
C VAL A 490 -5.27 9.92 -21.26
N PRO A 491 -6.08 9.03 -21.87
CA PRO A 491 -7.54 9.14 -21.76
C PRO A 491 -8.04 8.95 -20.32
N ILE A 492 -7.41 8.07 -19.52
CA ILE A 492 -7.79 7.85 -18.13
C ILE A 492 -7.50 9.09 -17.26
N LEU A 493 -6.34 9.73 -17.46
CA LEU A 493 -6.00 10.99 -16.79
C LEU A 493 -6.92 12.13 -17.22
N ALA A 494 -7.23 12.23 -18.52
CA ALA A 494 -8.16 13.22 -19.03
C ALA A 494 -9.57 13.03 -18.44
N ALA A 495 -10.05 11.79 -18.35
CA ALA A 495 -11.32 11.45 -17.73
C ALA A 495 -11.32 11.80 -16.22
N PHE A 496 -10.23 11.52 -15.51
CA PHE A 496 -10.07 11.90 -14.11
C PHE A 496 -10.13 13.42 -13.90
N ILE A 497 -9.39 14.20 -14.70
CA ILE A 497 -9.41 15.67 -14.62
C ILE A 497 -10.80 16.21 -14.96
N ALA A 498 -11.44 15.69 -16.01
CA ALA A 498 -12.80 16.05 -16.38
C ALA A 498 -13.79 15.74 -15.25
N LEU A 499 -13.65 14.57 -14.61
CA LEU A 499 -14.47 14.18 -13.47
C LEU A 499 -14.25 15.13 -12.29
N SER A 500 -13.00 15.42 -11.90
CA SER A 500 -12.68 16.38 -10.83
C SER A 500 -13.25 17.76 -11.11
N GLY A 501 -13.14 18.26 -12.35
CA GLY A 501 -13.73 19.54 -12.76
C GLY A 501 -15.26 19.52 -12.70
N SER A 502 -15.89 18.40 -13.08
CA SER A 502 -17.35 18.23 -13.03
C SER A 502 -17.90 18.34 -11.60
N LEU A 503 -17.09 18.03 -10.57
CA LEU A 503 -17.49 18.16 -9.17
C LEU A 503 -17.84 19.60 -8.76
N ALA A 504 -17.35 20.61 -9.49
CA ALA A 504 -17.79 22.00 -9.28
C ALA A 504 -19.29 22.18 -9.56
N LEU A 505 -19.82 21.47 -10.56
CA LEU A 505 -21.18 21.63 -11.06
C LEU A 505 -22.12 20.57 -10.47
N TRP A 506 -21.67 19.32 -10.43
CA TRP A 506 -22.46 18.17 -10.00
C TRP A 506 -21.82 17.52 -8.75
N PRO A 507 -22.57 17.26 -7.67
CA PRO A 507 -24.01 17.46 -7.50
C PRO A 507 -24.38 18.95 -7.34
N PRO A 508 -25.61 19.36 -7.75
CA PRO A 508 -26.03 20.76 -7.69
C PRO A 508 -26.24 21.27 -6.25
N ARG A 509 -26.62 20.40 -5.32
CA ARG A 509 -26.74 20.73 -3.90
C ARG A 509 -25.68 19.97 -3.10
N LYS A 510 -24.66 20.70 -2.65
CA LYS A 510 -23.56 20.15 -1.86
C LYS A 510 -23.85 20.27 -0.36
N ASN A 511 -23.82 19.13 0.31
CA ASN A 511 -23.98 18.97 1.76
C ASN A 511 -22.70 18.35 2.37
N LEU A 512 -22.68 18.18 3.69
CA LEU A 512 -21.51 17.59 4.36
C LEU A 512 -21.21 16.18 3.84
N GLY A 513 -22.25 15.40 3.52
CA GLY A 513 -22.11 14.06 2.96
C GLY A 513 -21.64 14.02 1.50
N THR A 514 -21.51 15.16 0.80
CA THR A 514 -20.79 15.22 -0.48
C THR A 514 -19.31 15.52 -0.31
N LEU A 515 -18.88 15.98 0.87
CA LEU A 515 -17.46 16.18 1.19
C LEU A 515 -16.80 14.92 1.78
N MET A 516 -17.60 14.09 2.47
CA MET A 516 -17.25 12.73 2.88
C MET A 516 -17.43 11.79 1.69
#